data_AF-A0A2T7AJ90-F1
#
_entry.id   AF-A0A2T7AJ90-F1
#
_cell.length_a   1.000
_cell.length_b   1.000
_cell.length_c   1.000
_cell.angle_alpha   90.00
_cell.angle_beta   90.00
_cell.angle_gamma   90.00
#
_symmetry.space_group_name_H-M   'P 1'
#
loop_
_entity.id
_entity.type
_entity.pdbx_description
1 polymer ?
#
loop_
_entity_poly.entity_id
_entity_poly.type
_entity_poly.pdbx_seq_one_letter_code
_entity_poly.pdbx_strand_id
1 'polypeptide(L)'
;MYTSLFAAAMTAALALSSVAVLAQTGGTLTFHGAIVEEVCSVAHNAARIELSCPRGHQVHRQTLSLRATGVREMHSPWVHSRLDYLNASHTLGILTLTYR
;
A
#
# COMPACT_ATOMS: atom_id res chain seq x y z
N MET A 1 6.22 47.96 -62.50
CA MET A 1 7.10 48.10 -61.32
C MET A 1 6.47 47.40 -60.09
N TYR A 2 6.22 46.09 -60.17
CA TYR A 2 5.65 45.27 -59.07
C TYR A 2 6.52 44.04 -58.75
N THR A 3 7.58 43.79 -59.54
CA THR A 3 8.42 42.59 -59.45
C THR A 3 9.44 42.64 -58.31
N SER A 4 9.76 43.83 -57.76
CA SER A 4 10.74 43.97 -56.67
C SER A 4 10.18 43.72 -55.27
N LEU A 5 8.85 43.77 -55.08
CA LEU A 5 8.22 43.55 -53.77
C LEU A 5 7.99 42.06 -53.47
N PHE A 6 7.79 41.23 -54.50
CA PHE A 6 7.59 39.79 -54.33
C PHE A 6 8.88 39.02 -54.02
N ALA A 7 10.03 39.49 -54.49
CA ALA A 7 11.31 38.83 -54.25
C ALA A 7 11.79 38.99 -52.79
N ALA A 8 11.49 40.13 -52.15
CA ALA A 8 11.83 40.36 -50.74
C ALA A 8 10.96 39.55 -49.76
N ALA A 9 9.74 39.19 -50.17
CA ALA A 9 8.83 38.41 -49.34
C ALA A 9 9.22 36.91 -49.25
N MET A 10 9.89 36.36 -50.27
CA MET A 10 10.27 34.93 -50.28
C MET A 10 11.55 34.61 -49.48
N THR A 11 12.46 35.56 -49.31
CA THR A 11 13.69 35.33 -48.52
C THR A 11 13.50 35.48 -47.01
N ALA A 12 12.46 36.18 -46.56
CA ALA A 12 12.13 36.30 -45.14
C ALA A 12 11.49 35.03 -44.54
N ALA A 13 10.90 34.16 -45.38
CA ALA A 13 10.18 32.98 -44.92
C ALA A 13 11.08 31.76 -44.58
N LEU A 14 12.35 31.78 -45.01
CA LEU A 14 13.27 30.63 -44.84
C LEU A 14 14.13 30.72 -43.56
N ALA A 15 14.05 31.80 -42.79
CA ALA A 15 14.84 31.98 -41.56
C ALA A 15 14.15 31.46 -40.28
N LEU A 16 12.94 30.90 -40.39
CA LEU A 16 12.15 30.42 -39.24
C LEU A 16 11.84 28.92 -39.26
N SER A 17 12.61 28.11 -39.99
CA SER A 17 12.60 26.65 -39.76
C SER A 17 13.36 26.33 -38.48
N SER A 18 12.76 26.67 -37.34
CA SER A 18 13.09 26.05 -36.06
C SER A 18 12.91 24.55 -36.23
N VAL A 19 14.03 23.83 -36.35
CA VAL A 19 14.05 22.39 -36.15
C VAL A 19 13.57 22.19 -34.72
N ALA A 20 12.29 21.88 -34.57
CA ALA A 20 11.77 21.41 -33.30
C ALA A 20 12.47 20.07 -33.06
N VAL A 21 13.56 20.11 -32.29
CA VAL A 21 14.14 18.91 -31.70
C VAL A 21 13.01 18.35 -30.85
N LEU A 22 12.31 17.34 -31.37
CA LEU A 22 11.41 16.54 -30.57
C LEU A 22 12.25 16.02 -29.42
N ALA A 23 12.03 16.57 -28.23
CA ALA A 23 12.62 16.04 -27.04
C ALA A 23 12.29 14.54 -27.02
N GLN A 24 13.32 13.68 -27.02
CA GLN A 24 13.15 12.27 -26.72
C GLN A 24 12.80 12.15 -25.24
N THR A 25 11.62 12.64 -24.86
CA THR A 25 11.09 12.59 -23.50
C THR A 25 10.36 11.27 -23.36
N GLY A 26 11.10 10.26 -22.94
CA GLY A 26 10.57 8.94 -22.62
C GLY A 26 11.63 8.10 -21.93
N GLY A 27 11.26 7.49 -20.81
CA GLY A 27 12.06 6.54 -20.07
C GLY A 27 11.15 5.51 -19.41
N THR A 28 11.72 4.39 -18.97
CA THR A 28 10.95 3.31 -18.35
C THR A 28 10.95 3.46 -16.83
N LEU A 29 9.76 3.54 -16.23
CA LEU A 29 9.56 3.39 -14.79
C LEU A 29 9.22 1.92 -14.51
N THR A 30 10.13 1.22 -13.84
CA THR A 30 9.90 -0.17 -13.39
C THR A 30 9.37 -0.14 -11.97
N PHE A 31 8.10 -0.51 -11.81
CA PHE A 31 7.48 -0.65 -10.50
C PHE A 31 7.58 -2.10 -10.06
N HIS A 32 8.19 -2.32 -8.91
CA HIS A 32 8.28 -3.62 -8.27
C HIS A 32 7.49 -3.57 -6.98
N GLY A 33 6.59 -4.53 -6.80
CA GLY A 33 5.78 -4.68 -5.61
C GLY A 33 5.19 -6.07 -5.54
N ALA A 34 4.81 -6.48 -4.34
CA ALA A 34 4.05 -7.69 -4.10
C ALA A 34 2.73 -7.32 -3.45
N ILE A 35 1.64 -7.95 -3.88
CA ILE A 35 0.38 -7.92 -3.13
C ILE A 35 0.52 -8.98 -2.03
N VAL A 36 0.67 -8.51 -0.80
CA VAL A 36 0.71 -9.37 0.39
C VAL A 36 -0.73 -9.64 0.84
N GLU A 37 -0.99 -10.80 1.45
CA GLU A 37 -2.31 -11.13 1.99
C GLU A 37 -2.81 -10.02 2.93
N GLU A 38 -4.12 -9.80 2.89
CA GLU A 38 -4.79 -8.85 3.78
C GLU A 38 -4.52 -9.25 5.25
N VAL A 39 -3.92 -8.35 6.00
CA VAL A 39 -3.67 -8.55 7.44
C VAL A 39 -5.00 -8.73 8.18
N CYS A 40 -4.99 -9.53 9.24
CA CYS A 40 -6.17 -9.67 10.08
C CYS A 40 -6.53 -8.32 10.70
N SER A 41 -7.80 -7.91 10.63
CA SER A 41 -8.27 -6.76 11.39
C SER A 41 -8.43 -7.14 12.86
N VAL A 42 -8.08 -6.20 13.73
CA VAL A 42 -8.09 -6.38 15.19
C VAL A 42 -9.08 -5.40 15.79
N ALA A 43 -10.16 -5.91 16.38
CA ALA A 43 -11.07 -5.15 17.21
C ALA A 43 -10.86 -5.57 18.67
N HIS A 44 -10.93 -4.63 19.61
CA HIS A 44 -10.82 -4.96 21.03
C HIS A 44 -11.82 -4.16 21.85
N ASN A 45 -12.22 -4.75 22.97
CA ASN A 45 -12.95 -4.07 24.03
C ASN A 45 -12.34 -4.44 25.38
N ALA A 46 -12.92 -3.97 26.49
CA ALA A 46 -12.39 -4.22 27.82
C ALA A 46 -12.37 -5.71 28.25
N ALA A 47 -13.06 -6.61 27.54
CA ALA A 47 -13.20 -8.02 27.91
C ALA A 47 -12.61 -9.00 26.89
N ARG A 48 -12.45 -8.62 25.63
CA ARG A 48 -11.99 -9.50 24.56
C ARG A 48 -11.33 -8.76 23.40
N ILE A 49 -10.48 -9.47 22.67
CA ILE A 49 -9.93 -9.09 21.37
C ILE A 49 -10.56 -10.01 20.32
N GLU A 50 -11.05 -9.44 19.24
CA GLU A 50 -11.60 -10.11 18.08
C GLU A 50 -10.66 -9.89 16.88
N LEU A 51 -10.21 -10.98 16.29
CA LEU A 51 -9.41 -11.01 15.08
C LEU A 51 -10.31 -11.43 13.92
N SER A 52 -10.31 -10.67 12.82
CA SER A 52 -10.99 -11.04 11.58
C SER A 52 -9.99 -11.12 10.45
N CYS A 53 -9.72 -12.32 9.97
CA CYS A 53 -8.72 -12.62 8.96
C CYS A 53 -9.42 -12.92 7.64
N PRO A 54 -9.45 -11.97 6.69
CA PRO A 54 -9.92 -12.25 5.34
C PRO A 54 -8.94 -13.20 4.62
N ARG A 55 -9.47 -14.28 4.03
CA ARG A 55 -8.71 -15.19 3.17
C ARG A 55 -9.58 -15.57 1.98
N GLY A 56 -9.21 -15.06 0.80
CA GLY A 56 -10.01 -15.21 -0.42
C GLY A 56 -11.41 -14.62 -0.24
N HIS A 57 -12.45 -15.46 -0.28
CA HIS A 57 -13.85 -15.05 -0.13
C HIS A 57 -14.43 -15.31 1.27
N GLN A 58 -13.61 -15.77 2.22
CA GLN A 58 -14.05 -16.12 3.57
C GLN A 58 -13.36 -15.24 4.61
N VAL A 59 -14.07 -14.93 5.69
CA VAL A 59 -13.53 -14.21 6.85
C VAL A 59 -13.52 -15.16 8.04
N HIS A 60 -12.33 -15.51 8.50
CA HIS A 60 -12.17 -16.31 9.71
C HIS A 60 -12.07 -15.41 10.93
N ARG A 61 -12.81 -15.75 11.99
CA ARG A 61 -12.82 -14.99 13.25
C ARG A 61 -12.20 -15.79 14.38
N GLN A 62 -11.40 -15.12 15.20
CA GLN A 62 -10.90 -15.63 16.46
C GLN A 62 -11.15 -14.63 17.58
N THR A 63 -11.46 -15.13 18.78
CA THR A 63 -11.77 -14.28 19.93
C THR A 63 -10.92 -14.64 21.14
N LEU A 64 -10.02 -13.75 21.54
CA LEU A 64 -9.19 -13.88 22.73
C LEU A 64 -9.86 -13.18 23.90
N SER A 65 -10.07 -13.87 25.03
CA SER A 65 -10.59 -13.24 26.25
C SER A 65 -9.46 -12.53 27.02
N LEU A 66 -9.71 -11.27 27.40
CA LEU A 66 -8.80 -10.45 28.21
C LEU A 66 -8.97 -10.64 29.71
N ARG A 67 -10.04 -11.34 30.14
CA ARG A 67 -10.32 -11.59 31.57
C ARG A 67 -9.60 -12.82 32.11
N ALA A 68 -8.92 -13.57 31.26
CA ALA A 68 -8.25 -14.81 31.64
C ALA A 68 -6.83 -14.54 32.13
N THR A 69 -6.41 -15.20 33.21
CA THR A 69 -5.06 -15.05 33.77
C THR A 69 -4.02 -15.81 32.93
N GLY A 70 -2.83 -15.22 32.72
CA GLY A 70 -1.68 -15.85 32.02
C GLY A 70 -1.59 -15.63 30.50
N VAL A 71 -0.54 -16.18 29.88
CA VAL A 71 -0.29 -16.11 28.42
C VAL A 71 -1.42 -16.79 27.67
N ARG A 72 -2.01 -16.10 26.69
CA ARG A 72 -3.09 -16.65 25.85
C ARG A 72 -2.59 -16.89 24.45
N GLU A 73 -2.38 -18.16 24.14
CA GLU A 73 -2.10 -18.62 22.78
C GLU A 73 -3.37 -19.19 22.17
N MET A 74 -3.73 -18.73 20.97
CA MET A 74 -4.79 -19.31 20.18
C MET A 74 -4.25 -19.66 18.80
N HIS A 75 -4.28 -20.96 18.51
CA HIS A 75 -3.85 -21.51 17.25
C HIS A 75 -5.04 -21.57 16.28
N SER A 76 -4.92 -20.93 15.12
CA SER A 76 -5.69 -21.32 13.94
C SER A 76 -4.75 -21.77 12.83
N PRO A 77 -5.27 -22.46 11.80
CA PRO A 77 -4.49 -22.82 10.63
C PRO A 77 -3.88 -21.62 9.88
N TRP A 78 -4.31 -20.38 10.16
CA TRP A 78 -3.99 -19.19 9.35
C TRP A 78 -3.23 -18.13 10.14
N VAL A 79 -3.61 -17.95 11.40
CA VAL A 79 -2.94 -17.01 12.30
C VAL A 79 -2.79 -17.64 13.69
N HIS A 80 -1.56 -17.59 14.18
CA HIS A 80 -1.26 -17.87 15.58
C HIS A 80 -1.27 -16.55 16.34
N SER A 81 -2.11 -16.46 17.36
CA SER A 81 -2.20 -15.27 18.21
C SER A 81 -1.70 -15.57 19.61
N ARG A 82 -0.87 -14.68 20.14
CA ARG A 82 -0.29 -14.79 21.48
C ARG A 82 -0.41 -13.46 22.21
N LEU A 83 -1.04 -13.46 23.37
CA LEU A 83 -1.13 -12.30 24.25
C LEU A 83 -0.25 -12.51 25.48
N ASP A 84 0.72 -11.62 25.65
CA ASP A 84 1.59 -11.55 26.83
C ASP A 84 1.32 -10.26 27.61
N TYR A 85 0.96 -10.36 28.88
CA TYR A 85 0.77 -9.19 29.75
C TYR A 85 2.09 -8.68 30.28
N LEU A 86 2.27 -7.36 30.26
CA LEU A 86 3.47 -6.66 30.72
C LEU A 86 3.39 -6.25 32.19
N ASN A 87 2.20 -6.34 32.81
CA ASN A 87 2.01 -6.00 34.21
C ASN A 87 1.08 -6.98 34.94
N ALA A 88 1.27 -7.09 36.26
CA ALA A 88 0.46 -7.97 37.11
C ALA A 88 -1.01 -7.56 37.18
N SER A 89 -1.33 -6.29 36.89
CA SER A 89 -2.69 -5.77 36.82
C SER A 89 -3.41 -6.10 35.50
N HIS A 90 -2.74 -6.76 34.54
CA HIS A 90 -3.27 -7.11 33.21
C HIS A 90 -3.89 -5.94 32.44
N THR A 91 -3.40 -4.72 32.65
CA THR A 91 -3.85 -3.50 31.94
C THR A 91 -2.97 -3.15 30.75
N LEU A 92 -1.78 -3.75 30.64
CA LEU A 92 -0.85 -3.55 29.53
C LEU A 92 -0.38 -4.91 29.02
N GLY A 93 -0.38 -5.11 27.71
CA GLY A 93 0.05 -6.36 27.08
C GLY A 93 0.44 -6.18 25.62
N ILE A 94 1.11 -7.18 25.07
CA ILE A 94 1.52 -7.27 23.67
C ILE A 94 0.74 -8.42 23.03
N LEU A 95 0.03 -8.13 21.95
CA LEU A 95 -0.58 -9.14 21.09
C LEU A 95 0.33 -9.39 19.88
N THR A 96 0.89 -10.60 19.80
CA THR A 96 1.69 -11.05 18.67
C THR A 96 0.84 -11.90 17.74
N LEU A 97 0.77 -11.52 16.46
CA LEU A 97 0.09 -12.28 15.41
C LEU A 97 1.13 -12.84 14.44
N THR A 98 1.17 -14.16 14.29
CA THR A 98 2.05 -14.85 13.34
C THR A 98 1.19 -15.45 12.22
N TYR A 99 1.38 -14.96 11.01
CA TYR A 99 0.67 -15.39 9.81
C TYR A 99 1.39 -16.58 9.17
N ARG A 100 0.63 -17.53 8.60
CA ARG A 100 1.14 -18.70 7.87
C ARG A 100 0.59 -18.79 6.46
#